data_AF-A0A1S1D4T0-F1
#
_entry.id   AF-A0A1S1D4T0-F1
#
_cell.length_a   1.000
_cell.length_b   1.000
_cell.length_c   1.000
_cell.angle_alpha   90.00
_cell.angle_beta   90.00
_cell.angle_gamma   90.00
#
_symmetry.space_group_name_H-M   'P 1'
#
loop_
_entity.id
_entity.type
_entity.pdbx_description
1 polymer ?
#
loop_
_entity_poly.entity_id
_entity_poly.type
_entity_poly.pdbx_seq_one_letter_code
_entity_poly.pdbx_strand_id
1 'polypeptide(L)'
;MTAIPHQRITSLKEQRQALQQRARTIRAATGTPYSSEVHLMLGQSYLDPASWQEITASRGVRAAVRRAQFVRQYKPLLARLEAAIKQYEQASTAQNSPGAERTP
;
A
#
# COMPACT_ATOMS: atom_id res chain seq x y z
N MET A 1 17.25 19.44 -2.28
CA MET A 1 17.53 18.76 -0.99
C MET A 1 17.25 17.27 -1.12
N THR A 2 18.28 16.43 -1.13
CA THR A 2 18.16 14.97 -1.22
C THR A 2 17.82 14.41 0.16
N ALA A 3 16.56 14.03 0.39
CA ALA A 3 16.16 13.34 1.62
C ALA A 3 17.07 12.12 1.88
N ILE A 4 17.60 12.03 3.09
CA ILE A 4 18.49 10.95 3.54
C ILE A 4 17.79 9.60 3.25
N PRO A 5 18.47 8.58 2.71
CA PRO A 5 17.84 7.31 2.33
C PRO A 5 16.98 6.67 3.41
N HIS A 6 17.32 6.87 4.69
CA HIS A 6 16.52 6.44 5.84
C HIS A 6 15.15 7.13 5.90
N GLN A 7 15.10 8.45 5.71
CA GLN A 7 13.85 9.21 5.71
C GLN A 7 12.92 8.76 4.59
N ARG A 8 13.47 8.48 3.40
CA ARG A 8 12.68 7.97 2.27
C ARG A 8 12.03 6.63 2.59
N ILE A 9 12.75 5.75 3.26
CA ILE A 9 12.25 4.43 3.66
C ILE A 9 11.15 4.58 4.73
N THR A 10 11.34 5.44 5.73
CA THR A 10 10.29 5.75 6.71
C THR A 10 9.02 6.30 6.05
N SER A 11 9.14 7.28 5.14
CA SER A 11 7.98 7.85 4.45
C SER A 11 7.21 6.81 3.62
N LEU A 12 7.90 5.88 2.96
CA LEU A 12 7.24 4.79 2.22
C LEU A 12 6.50 3.83 3.16
N LYS A 13 7.05 3.57 4.36
CA LYS A 13 6.38 2.76 5.39
C LYS A 13 5.12 3.45 5.90
N GLU A 14 5.19 4.75 6.19
CA GLU A 14 4.03 5.55 6.63
C GLU A 14 2.95 5.59 5.55
N GLN A 15 3.34 5.84 4.28
CA GLN A 15 2.41 5.83 3.15
C GLN A 15 1.72 4.46 3.02
N ARG A 16 2.46 3.36 3.18
CA ARG A 16 1.86 2.02 3.20
C ARG A 16 0.81 1.89 4.31
N GLN A 17 1.14 2.26 5.54
CA GLN A 17 0.22 2.16 6.67
C GLN A 17 -1.06 2.98 6.45
N ALA A 18 -0.92 4.19 5.89
CA ALA A 18 -2.06 5.02 5.53
C ALA A 18 -2.97 4.35 4.49
N LEU A 19 -2.40 3.72 3.46
CA LEU A 19 -3.16 2.96 2.46
C LEU A 19 -3.85 1.73 3.07
N GLN A 20 -3.17 0.99 3.94
CA GLN A 20 -3.78 -0.14 4.66
C GLN A 20 -4.97 0.32 5.51
N GLN A 21 -4.82 1.44 6.22
CA GLN A 21 -5.89 2.00 7.03
C GLN A 21 -7.06 2.45 6.16
N ARG A 22 -6.80 3.13 5.04
CA ARG A 22 -7.86 3.55 4.10
C ARG A 22 -8.65 2.36 3.56
N ALA A 23 -7.98 1.29 3.12
CA ALA A 23 -8.65 0.08 2.66
C ALA A 23 -9.55 -0.52 3.75
N ARG A 24 -9.06 -0.62 5.00
CA ARG A 24 -9.85 -1.09 6.15
C ARG A 24 -11.06 -0.21 6.41
N THR A 25 -10.91 1.11 6.35
CA THR A 25 -12.02 2.06 6.53
C THR A 25 -13.09 1.88 5.44
N ILE A 26 -12.70 1.76 4.17
CA ILE A 26 -13.64 1.53 3.06
C ILE A 26 -14.41 0.23 3.30
N ARG A 27 -13.71 -0.86 3.62
CA ARG A 27 -14.34 -2.15 3.91
C ARG A 27 -15.30 -2.07 5.09
N ALA A 28 -14.91 -1.40 6.16
CA ALA A 28 -15.78 -1.22 7.33
C ALA A 28 -17.01 -0.38 7.01
N ALA A 29 -16.87 0.65 6.16
CA ALA A 29 -17.96 1.55 5.78
C ALA A 29 -18.93 0.94 4.76
N THR A 30 -18.42 0.14 3.82
CA THR A 30 -19.20 -0.38 2.68
C THR A 30 -19.63 -1.83 2.83
N GLY A 31 -19.04 -2.55 3.80
CA GLY A 31 -19.28 -3.99 3.99
C GLY A 31 -18.72 -4.87 2.88
N THR A 32 -18.09 -4.31 1.85
CA THR A 32 -17.59 -5.08 0.69
C THR A 32 -16.28 -5.79 1.05
N PRO A 33 -16.09 -7.06 0.64
CA PRO A 33 -14.79 -7.71 0.78
C PRO A 33 -13.73 -6.99 -0.07
N TYR A 34 -12.46 -7.11 0.31
CA TYR A 34 -11.38 -6.57 -0.52
C TYR A 34 -11.40 -7.17 -1.92
N SER A 35 -11.10 -6.36 -2.94
CA SER A 35 -10.82 -6.88 -4.26
C SER A 35 -9.61 -7.82 -4.22
N SER A 36 -9.55 -8.79 -5.13
CA SER A 36 -8.44 -9.74 -5.21
C SER A 36 -7.09 -9.05 -5.29
N GLU A 37 -7.00 -7.93 -6.03
CA GLU A 37 -5.76 -7.15 -6.13
C GLU A 37 -5.38 -6.49 -4.81
N VAL A 38 -6.32 -5.84 -4.10
CA VAL A 38 -6.04 -5.27 -2.77
C VAL A 38 -5.66 -6.38 -1.78
N HIS A 39 -6.35 -7.52 -1.80
CA HIS A 39 -6.05 -8.65 -0.92
C HIS A 39 -4.64 -9.20 -1.15
N LEU A 40 -4.26 -9.45 -2.41
CA LEU A 40 -2.94 -9.92 -2.79
C LEU A 40 -1.84 -8.93 -2.39
N MET A 41 -2.05 -7.64 -2.64
CA MET A 41 -1.06 -6.61 -2.32
C MET A 41 -0.91 -6.38 -0.81
N LEU A 42 -1.98 -6.57 -0.04
CA LEU A 42 -1.89 -6.52 1.43
C LEU A 42 -1.22 -7.76 2.02
N GLY A 43 -1.35 -8.92 1.37
CA GLY A 43 -0.79 -10.21 1.83
C GLY A 43 0.65 -10.51 1.39
N GLN A 44 1.20 -9.79 0.42
CA GLN A 44 2.61 -9.98 0.01
C GLN A 44 3.56 -9.68 1.18
N SER A 45 4.53 -10.58 1.44
CA SER A 45 5.45 -10.51 2.59
C SER A 45 6.74 -9.70 2.35
N TYR A 46 7.16 -9.41 1.12
CA TYR A 46 8.35 -8.55 0.86
C TYR A 46 8.13 -7.06 1.25
N LEU A 47 6.92 -6.83 1.71
CA LEU A 47 6.20 -5.65 2.09
C LEU A 47 6.07 -5.61 3.64
N ASP A 48 6.55 -6.66 4.33
CA ASP A 48 6.46 -6.90 5.78
C ASP A 48 7.39 -5.98 6.58
N PRO A 49 6.95 -5.41 7.72
CA PRO A 49 7.74 -4.56 8.60
C PRO A 49 9.13 -5.10 8.97
N ALA A 50 9.33 -6.42 9.04
CA ALA A 50 10.61 -7.03 9.34
C ALA A 50 11.65 -6.76 8.25
N SER A 51 11.25 -6.80 6.97
CA SER A 51 12.12 -6.46 5.83
C SER A 51 12.57 -5.00 5.87
N TRP A 52 11.74 -4.10 6.40
CA TRP A 52 12.08 -2.69 6.57
C TRP A 52 13.10 -2.48 7.70
N GLN A 53 12.97 -3.20 8.81
CA GLN A 53 13.90 -3.11 9.94
C GLN A 53 15.30 -3.59 9.54
N GLU A 54 15.41 -4.70 8.81
CA GLU A 54 16.71 -5.21 8.36
C GLU A 54 17.43 -4.23 7.42
N ILE A 55 16.69 -3.61 6.50
CA ILE A 55 17.21 -2.64 5.53
C ILE A 55 17.57 -1.31 6.21
N THR A 56 16.83 -0.89 7.23
CA THR A 56 17.11 0.34 7.99
C THR A 56 18.22 0.18 9.02
N ALA A 57 18.38 -1.00 9.64
CA ALA A 57 19.43 -1.26 10.63
C ALA A 57 20.83 -1.46 10.01
N SER A 58 20.90 -1.95 8.77
CA SER A 58 22.16 -2.24 8.06
C SER A 58 23.06 -1.01 7.86
N ARG A 59 24.37 -1.07 8.14
CA ARG A 59 25.30 0.07 7.94
C ARG A 59 26.31 -0.19 6.80
N GLY A 60 26.94 0.88 6.29
CA GLY A 60 27.97 0.81 5.26
C GLY A 60 27.50 1.01 3.81
N VAL A 61 28.45 1.07 2.87
CA VAL A 61 28.20 1.42 1.45
C VAL A 61 27.26 0.41 0.77
N ARG A 62 27.46 -0.90 0.99
CA ARG A 62 26.57 -1.94 0.45
C ARG A 62 25.13 -1.80 0.97
N ALA A 63 24.96 -1.40 2.23
CA ALA A 63 23.64 -1.14 2.80
C ALA A 63 22.96 0.08 2.16
N ALA A 64 23.71 1.15 1.86
CA ALA A 64 23.18 2.31 1.16
C ALA A 64 22.67 1.96 -0.26
N VAL A 65 23.40 1.12 -1.00
CA VAL A 65 22.97 0.62 -2.31
C VAL A 65 21.69 -0.22 -2.20
N ARG A 66 21.63 -1.15 -1.24
CA ARG A 66 20.42 -1.96 -1.00
C ARG A 66 19.20 -1.10 -0.67
N ARG A 67 19.37 -0.06 0.16
CA ARG A 67 18.30 0.90 0.48
C ARG A 67 17.81 1.65 -0.74
N ALA A 68 18.71 2.13 -1.60
CA ALA A 68 18.35 2.84 -2.82
C ALA A 68 17.60 1.94 -3.81
N GLN A 69 18.05 0.69 -3.98
CA GLN A 69 17.37 -0.31 -4.81
C GLN A 69 15.99 -0.65 -4.25
N PHE A 70 15.88 -0.86 -2.94
CA PHE A 70 14.61 -1.11 -2.28
C PHE A 70 13.63 0.04 -2.52
N VAL A 71 14.01 1.29 -2.27
CA VAL A 71 13.16 2.47 -2.53
C VAL A 71 12.69 2.52 -3.99
N ARG A 72 13.60 2.23 -4.94
CA ARG A 72 13.29 2.25 -6.37
C ARG A 72 12.27 1.18 -6.76
N GLN A 73 12.38 -0.03 -6.22
CA GLN A 73 11.44 -1.12 -6.49
C GLN A 73 10.11 -0.94 -5.77
N TYR A 74 10.14 -0.39 -4.55
CA TYR A 74 8.97 -0.31 -3.68
C TYR A 74 8.00 0.81 -4.07
N LYS A 75 8.51 1.94 -4.59
CA LYS A 75 7.69 3.07 -5.05
C LYS A 75 6.58 2.70 -6.05
N PRO A 76 6.86 2.01 -7.18
CA PRO A 76 5.80 1.66 -8.14
C PRO A 76 4.78 0.69 -7.54
N LEU A 77 5.19 -0.15 -6.59
CA LEU A 77 4.28 -1.08 -5.92
C LEU A 77 3.33 -0.35 -4.97
N LEU A 78 3.79 0.67 -4.24
CA LEU A 78 2.87 1.54 -3.50
C LEU A 78 1.90 2.28 -4.40
N ALA A 79 2.37 2.80 -5.53
CA ALA A 79 1.50 3.49 -6.47
C ALA A 79 0.42 2.55 -7.03
N ARG A 80 0.78 1.28 -7.29
CA ARG A 80 -0.18 0.25 -7.69
C ARG A 80 -1.19 -0.08 -6.58
N LEU A 81 -0.74 -0.18 -5.33
CA LEU A 81 -1.63 -0.41 -4.18
C LEU A 81 -2.62 0.75 -4.03
N GLU A 82 -2.14 1.98 -4.15
CA GLU A 82 -2.99 3.16 -4.11
C GLU A 82 -4.03 3.16 -5.23
N ALA A 83 -3.63 2.82 -6.47
CA ALA A 83 -4.54 2.71 -7.59
C ALA A 83 -5.59 1.61 -7.36
N ALA A 84 -5.18 0.43 -6.88
CA ALA A 84 -6.09 -0.66 -6.57
C ALA A 84 -7.09 -0.30 -5.47
N ILE A 85 -6.67 0.43 -4.43
CA ILE A 85 -7.55 0.92 -3.36
C ILE A 85 -8.55 1.95 -3.91
N LYS A 86 -8.11 2.87 -4.78
CA LYS A 86 -9.01 3.84 -5.43
C LYS A 86 -10.09 3.16 -6.27
N GLN A 87 -9.71 2.14 -7.04
CA GLN A 87 -10.67 1.37 -7.83
C GLN A 87 -11.63 0.59 -6.93
N TYR A 88 -11.11 -0.02 -5.85
CA TYR A 88 -11.94 -0.71 -4.86
C TYR A 88 -12.94 0.23 -4.18
N GLU A 89 -12.54 1.45 -3.84
CA GLU A 89 -13.42 2.48 -3.28
C GLU A 89 -14.53 2.85 -4.26
N GLN A 90 -14.19 3.14 -5.52
CA GLN A 90 -15.15 3.47 -6.57
C GLN A 90 -16.17 2.34 -6.80
N ALA A 91 -15.68 1.09 -6.90
CA ALA A 91 -16.54 -0.08 -7.07
C ALA A 91 -17.47 -0.27 -5.86
N SER A 92 -16.96 -0.07 -4.65
CA SER A 92 -17.76 -0.22 -3.42
C SER A 92 -18.84 0.86 -3.30
N THR A 93 -18.57 2.09 -3.74
CA THR A 93 -19.57 3.18 -3.79
C THR A 93 -20.63 2.95 -4.87
N ALA A 94 -20.23 2.45 -6.04
CA ALA A 94 -21.16 2.10 -7.11
C ALA A 94 -22.13 0.98 -6.66
N GLN A 95 -21.62 -0.02 -5.94
CA GLN A 95 -22.42 -1.14 -5.43
C GLN A 95 -23.37 -0.74 -4.30
N ASN A 96 -23.04 0.29 -3.52
CA ASN A 96 -23.89 0.82 -2.45
C ASN A 96 -24.76 2.01 -2.89
N SER A 97 -24.78 2.35 -4.19
CA SER A 97 -25.65 3.41 -4.69
C SER A 97 -27.12 2.95 -4.73
N PRO A 98 -28.07 3.76 -4.23
CA PRO A 98 -29.49 3.40 -4.11
C PRO A 98 -30.23 3.21 -5.46
N GLY A 99 -29.56 3.43 -6.60
CA GLY A 99 -30.10 3.14 -7.94
C GLY A 99 -29.81 1.73 -8.45
N ALA A 100 -29.12 0.88 -7.69
CA ALA A 100 -28.90 -0.53 -8.01
C ALA A 100 -30.12 -1.42 -7.63
N GLU A 101 -31.32 -0.84 -7.54
CA GLU A 101 -32.56 -1.58 -7.48
C GLU A 101 -32.74 -2.34 -8.79
N ARG A 102 -32.55 -3.65 -8.68
CA ARG A 102 -32.84 -4.66 -9.68
C ARG A 102 -34.25 -4.41 -10.22
N THR A 103 -34.35 -4.02 -11.48
CA THR A 103 -35.59 -4.18 -12.23
C THR A 103 -35.77 -5.69 -12.50
N PRO A 104 -36.99 -6.22 -12.32
CA PRO A 104 -37.29 -7.66 -12.33
C PRO A 104 -37.11 -8.31 -13.70
#